data_AF-D4X8T0-F1
#
_entry.id   AF-D4X8T0-F1
#
_cell.length_a   1.000
_cell.length_b   1.000
_cell.length_c   1.000
_cell.angle_alpha   90.00
_cell.angle_beta   90.00
_cell.angle_gamma   90.00
#
_symmetry.space_group_name_H-M   'P 1'
#
loop_
_entity.id
_entity.type
_entity.pdbx_description
1 polymer ?
#
loop_
_entity_poly.entity_id
_entity_poly.type
_entity_poly.pdbx_seq_one_letter_code
_entity_poly.pdbx_strand_id
1 'polypeptide(L)'
;MSAIRKSIARLANACVKLLPSAPRPNAGPPKRDGQHETARDHAAISSPWRIYRIYARPGHLLMRNEQGRILDLGVMKGEEPNLTYRLHARDLQGKGFATRTLLLDDIARRIEAGEVNRELLDLPDWDQSLGSDLDRGTHTDVSMKLGR
;
A
#
# COMPACT_ATOMS: atom_id res chain seq x y z
N MET A 1 18.89 10.64 32.65
CA MET A 1 18.40 12.04 32.47
C MET A 1 18.72 12.43 31.04
N SER A 2 17.82 12.23 30.08
CA SER A 2 16.89 13.22 29.51
C SER A 2 17.50 14.62 29.29
N ALA A 3 17.76 14.98 28.02
CA ALA A 3 17.39 16.29 27.44
C ALA A 3 17.93 16.45 26.01
N ILE A 4 17.13 16.15 24.99
CA ILE A 4 17.14 16.96 23.75
C ILE A 4 15.68 17.16 23.33
N ARG A 5 15.15 18.33 23.70
CA ARG A 5 13.85 18.84 23.30
C ARG A 5 14.09 20.05 22.39
N LYS A 6 13.24 20.16 21.36
CA LYS A 6 12.92 21.32 20.51
C LYS A 6 13.85 21.58 19.34
N SER A 7 13.33 21.45 18.11
CA SER A 7 13.00 22.60 17.27
C SER A 7 12.67 22.15 15.83
N ILE A 8 11.40 22.05 15.47
CA ILE A 8 10.97 22.20 14.07
C ILE A 8 9.66 22.98 14.08
N ALA A 9 9.78 24.30 14.08
CA ALA A 9 8.69 25.18 13.73
C ALA A 9 9.21 26.13 12.63
N ARG A 10 8.41 26.25 11.57
CA ARG A 10 8.48 27.24 10.47
C ARG A 10 9.40 26.90 9.30
N LEU A 11 8.84 26.17 8.34
CA LEU A 11 9.24 26.25 6.93
C LEU A 11 7.99 26.08 6.04
N ALA A 12 7.02 26.97 6.23
CA ALA A 12 5.84 27.07 5.38
C ALA A 12 5.62 28.55 5.03
N ASN A 13 6.55 29.15 4.27
CA ASN A 13 6.29 30.42 3.59
C ASN A 13 7.34 30.72 2.50
N ALA A 14 7.40 29.89 1.45
CA ALA A 14 8.22 30.21 0.28
C ALA A 14 7.72 29.63 -1.05
N CYS A 15 6.50 29.07 -1.13
CA CYS A 15 5.95 28.51 -2.37
C CYS A 15 4.65 29.18 -2.83
N VAL A 16 4.43 30.45 -2.47
CA VAL A 16 3.24 31.21 -2.91
C VAL A 16 3.57 32.24 -4.03
N LYS A 17 4.85 32.48 -4.33
CA LYS A 17 5.27 33.53 -5.28
C LYS A 17 5.60 33.04 -6.71
N LEU A 18 5.34 31.78 -7.05
CA LEU A 18 5.63 31.21 -8.38
C LEU A 18 4.42 30.46 -8.96
N LEU A 19 3.22 31.01 -8.83
CA LEU A 19 2.07 30.55 -9.62
C LEU A 19 1.88 31.51 -10.82
N PRO A 20 1.88 30.99 -12.06
CA PRO A 20 1.55 31.80 -13.24
C PRO A 20 0.10 32.27 -13.19
N SER A 21 -0.14 33.51 -13.64
CA SER A 21 -1.48 34.13 -13.69
C SER A 21 -2.46 33.28 -14.49
N ALA A 22 -3.65 33.04 -13.93
CA ALA A 22 -4.76 32.41 -14.61
C ALA A 22 -5.29 33.33 -15.75
N PRO A 23 -5.60 32.81 -16.95
CA PRO A 23 -6.30 33.58 -17.96
C PRO A 23 -7.77 33.81 -17.56
N ARG A 24 -8.28 35.00 -17.88
CA ARG A 24 -9.66 35.44 -17.61
C ARG A 24 -10.69 34.57 -18.36
N PRO A 25 -11.88 34.33 -17.80
CA PRO A 25 -12.92 33.57 -18.49
C PRO A 25 -13.57 34.42 -19.60
N ASN A 26 -13.43 33.98 -20.84
CA ASN A 26 -14.24 34.48 -21.95
C ASN A 26 -15.62 33.80 -21.93
N ALA A 27 -16.67 34.61 -21.89
CA ALA A 27 -18.06 34.20 -22.04
C ALA A 27 -18.36 33.77 -23.49
N GLY A 28 -18.91 32.58 -23.67
CA GLY A 28 -19.45 32.06 -24.94
C GLY A 28 -20.09 30.66 -24.78
N PRO A 29 -21.13 30.31 -25.55
CA PRO A 29 -22.33 29.57 -25.09
C PRO A 29 -22.22 28.02 -25.14
N PRO A 30 -23.20 27.27 -24.57
CA PRO A 30 -23.01 25.86 -24.21
C PRO A 30 -23.21 24.93 -25.40
N LYS A 31 -22.25 24.05 -25.65
CA LYS A 31 -22.47 22.82 -26.40
C LYS A 31 -22.31 21.62 -25.47
N ARG A 32 -23.44 20.95 -25.24
CA ARG A 32 -23.47 19.52 -24.89
C ARG A 32 -22.70 18.77 -25.94
N ASP A 33 -21.80 17.88 -25.53
CA ASP A 33 -21.76 16.50 -26.01
C ASP A 33 -20.86 15.68 -25.09
N GLY A 34 -21.31 14.46 -24.80
CA GLY A 34 -20.73 13.58 -23.80
C GLY A 34 -19.29 13.20 -24.13
N GLN A 35 -18.43 13.27 -23.12
CA GLN A 35 -17.25 12.44 -23.05
C GLN A 35 -17.01 12.11 -21.59
N HIS A 36 -17.14 10.81 -21.28
CA HIS A 36 -16.51 10.20 -20.12
C HIS A 36 -15.02 10.53 -20.20
N GLU A 37 -14.59 11.63 -19.56
CA GLU A 37 -13.17 11.84 -19.25
C GLU A 37 -12.82 10.87 -18.13
N THR A 38 -12.41 9.68 -18.58
CA THR A 38 -11.57 8.76 -17.83
C THR A 38 -10.55 9.54 -17.02
N ALA A 39 -10.49 9.19 -15.74
CA ALA A 39 -9.53 9.62 -14.74
C ALA A 39 -8.23 10.14 -15.37
N ARG A 40 -7.92 11.40 -15.07
CA ARG A 40 -6.65 12.07 -15.37
C ARG A 40 -5.50 11.10 -15.18
N ASP A 41 -4.91 10.66 -16.29
CA ASP A 41 -3.62 10.01 -16.32
C ASP A 41 -2.59 11.01 -15.77
N HIS A 42 -2.31 10.89 -14.47
CA HIS A 42 -1.19 11.53 -13.81
C HIS A 42 0.12 10.86 -14.26
N ALA A 43 0.41 10.93 -15.57
CA ALA A 43 1.62 10.43 -16.19
C ALA A 43 2.88 11.27 -15.84
N ALA A 44 2.73 12.36 -15.09
CA ALA A 44 3.84 13.29 -14.87
C ALA A 44 4.92 12.75 -13.92
N ILE A 45 4.60 11.84 -12.97
CA ILE A 45 5.58 11.07 -12.19
C ILE A 45 4.90 9.77 -11.71
N SER A 46 4.81 8.74 -12.55
CA SER A 46 4.50 7.40 -12.03
C SER A 46 5.72 6.91 -11.27
N SER A 47 5.71 7.02 -9.93
CA SER A 47 6.74 6.41 -9.10
C SER A 47 6.82 4.91 -9.43
N PRO A 48 8.02 4.35 -9.67
CA PRO A 48 8.19 2.92 -9.86
C PRO A 48 7.92 2.15 -8.57
N TRP A 49 7.80 2.84 -7.44
CA TRP A 49 7.50 2.24 -6.14
C TRP A 49 6.00 2.17 -5.93
N ARG A 50 5.57 1.02 -5.40
CA ARG A 50 4.22 0.75 -4.92
C ARG A 50 4.26 0.48 -3.44
N ILE A 51 3.36 1.10 -2.68
CA ILE A 51 3.24 0.91 -1.24
C ILE A 51 2.06 -0.01 -0.95
N TYR A 52 2.30 -1.04 -0.16
CA TYR A 52 1.27 -1.96 0.29
C TYR A 52 1.29 -2.05 1.81
N ARG A 53 0.14 -2.40 2.38
CA ARG A 53 0.03 -2.79 3.79
C ARG A 53 -0.37 -4.25 3.87
N ILE A 54 0.40 -5.04 4.61
CA ILE A 54 0.15 -6.46 4.83
C ILE A 54 -0.46 -6.64 6.21
N TYR A 55 -1.53 -7.42 6.31
CA TYR A 55 -2.23 -7.72 7.56
C TYR A 55 -2.14 -9.21 7.89
N ALA A 56 -1.87 -9.52 9.15
CA ALA A 56 -1.98 -10.86 9.68
C ALA A 56 -3.30 -11.02 10.45
N ARG A 57 -4.23 -11.82 9.90
CA ARG A 57 -5.47 -12.22 10.56
C ARG A 57 -5.44 -13.71 10.85
N PRO A 58 -6.18 -14.20 11.87
CA PRO A 58 -6.33 -15.65 12.06
C PRO A 58 -6.77 -16.31 10.76
N GLY A 59 -5.99 -17.27 10.25
CA GLY A 59 -6.25 -17.98 9.01
C GLY A 59 -5.83 -17.29 7.72
N HIS A 60 -5.59 -15.97 7.72
CA HIS A 60 -5.47 -15.18 6.48
C HIS A 60 -4.34 -14.16 6.52
N LEU A 61 -3.68 -14.01 5.38
CA LEU A 61 -2.78 -12.91 5.08
C LEU A 61 -3.42 -12.06 4.00
N LEU A 62 -3.55 -10.77 4.27
CA LEU A 62 -4.23 -9.84 3.38
C LEU A 62 -3.27 -8.73 2.99
N MET A 63 -3.44 -8.18 1.80
CA MET A 63 -2.66 -7.04 1.32
C MET A 63 -3.60 -5.92 0.88
N ARG A 64 -3.40 -4.71 1.42
CA ARG A 64 -4.04 -3.50 0.90
C ARG A 64 -3.10 -2.79 -0.05
N ASN A 65 -3.58 -2.51 -1.26
CA ASN A 65 -2.84 -1.72 -2.23
C ASN A 65 -3.07 -0.20 -2.04
N GLU A 66 -2.39 0.60 -2.85
CA GLU A 66 -2.47 2.07 -2.82
C GLU A 66 -3.88 2.63 -3.10
N GLN A 67 -4.72 1.86 -3.79
CA GLN A 67 -6.10 2.21 -4.12
C GLN A 67 -7.07 1.81 -3.01
N GLY A 68 -6.58 1.21 -1.93
CA GLY A 68 -7.39 0.72 -0.82
C GLY A 68 -8.06 -0.64 -1.09
N ARG A 69 -7.77 -1.30 -2.22
CA ARG A 69 -8.27 -2.66 -2.49
C ARG A 69 -7.58 -3.66 -1.60
N ILE A 70 -8.34 -4.63 -1.10
CA ILE A 70 -7.84 -5.71 -0.27
C ILE A 70 -7.72 -6.96 -1.14
N LEU A 71 -6.54 -7.55 -1.12
CA LEU A 71 -6.15 -8.69 -1.93
C LEU A 71 -5.83 -9.87 -0.99
N ASP A 72 -6.16 -11.07 -1.42
CA ASP A 72 -5.77 -12.29 -0.71
C ASP A 72 -4.30 -12.57 -0.98
N LEU A 73 -3.45 -12.39 0.03
CA LEU A 73 -2.01 -12.64 -0.09
C LEU A 73 -1.67 -14.11 0.19
N GLY A 74 -2.48 -14.79 1.00
CA GLY A 74 -2.23 -16.16 1.41
C GLY A 74 -2.82 -16.52 2.76
N VAL A 75 -2.27 -17.57 3.35
CA VAL A 75 -2.78 -18.16 4.60
C VAL A 75 -1.72 -18.14 5.68
N MET A 76 -2.16 -17.88 6.91
CA MET A 76 -1.37 -18.04 8.13
C MET A 76 -1.99 -19.13 8.99
N LYS A 77 -1.16 -20.07 9.45
CA LYS A 77 -1.58 -21.21 10.28
C LYS A 77 -0.72 -21.34 11.54
N GLY A 78 -1.28 -22.05 12.52
CA GLY A 78 -0.66 -22.24 13.82
C GLY A 78 -1.02 -21.13 14.81
N GLU A 79 -0.43 -21.23 15.98
CA GLU A 79 -0.55 -20.26 17.07
C GLU A 79 0.84 -19.81 17.49
N GLU A 80 0.94 -18.64 18.12
CA GLU A 80 2.20 -18.18 18.69
C GLU A 80 2.62 -19.13 19.82
N PRO A 81 3.88 -19.60 19.88
CA PRO A 81 5.06 -19.15 19.13
C PRO A 81 5.46 -20.00 17.90
N ASN A 82 4.54 -20.74 17.30
CA ASN A 82 4.80 -21.64 16.16
C ASN A 82 3.93 -21.29 14.95
N LEU A 83 4.00 -20.04 14.50
CA LEU A 83 3.27 -19.61 13.31
C LEU A 83 3.97 -20.06 12.02
N THR A 84 3.16 -20.27 11.00
CA THR A 84 3.56 -20.63 9.64
C THR A 84 2.74 -19.84 8.64
N TYR A 85 3.27 -19.61 7.45
CA TYR A 85 2.53 -19.02 6.35
C TYR A 85 2.80 -19.72 5.03
N ARG A 86 1.86 -19.54 4.10
CA ARG A 86 2.02 -19.83 2.68
C ARG A 86 1.36 -18.71 1.88
N LEU A 87 2.14 -18.04 1.04
CA LEU A 87 1.64 -17.04 0.10
C LEU A 87 1.11 -17.73 -1.15
N HIS A 88 0.07 -17.17 -1.74
CA HIS A 88 -0.41 -17.64 -3.05
C HIS A 88 0.62 -17.33 -4.15
N ALA A 89 1.40 -16.26 -3.97
CA ALA A 89 2.51 -15.93 -4.84
C ALA A 89 3.65 -16.96 -4.71
N ARG A 90 3.89 -17.73 -5.77
CA ARG A 90 4.95 -18.76 -5.90
C ARG A 90 4.96 -19.84 -4.81
N ASP A 91 3.84 -20.08 -4.14
CA ASP A 91 3.76 -21.00 -3.00
C ASP A 91 4.83 -20.73 -1.93
N LEU A 92 5.23 -19.46 -1.80
CA LEU A 92 6.30 -19.07 -0.90
C LEU A 92 5.87 -19.27 0.55
N GLN A 93 6.67 -20.00 1.31
CA GLN A 93 6.32 -20.44 2.67
C GLN A 93 7.40 -20.11 3.69
N GLY A 94 6.96 -19.96 4.94
CA GLY A 94 7.80 -19.80 6.10
C GLY A 94 7.19 -20.50 7.32
N LYS A 95 8.04 -20.88 8.28
CA LYS A 95 7.62 -21.63 9.47
C LYS A 95 8.44 -21.29 10.69
N GLY A 96 7.86 -21.49 11.87
CA GLY A 96 8.55 -21.37 13.16
C GLY A 96 8.64 -19.92 13.67
N PHE A 97 7.68 -19.07 13.32
CA PHE A 97 7.68 -17.68 13.78
C PHE A 97 7.04 -17.56 15.15
N ALA A 98 7.77 -16.93 16.08
CA ALA A 98 7.33 -16.73 17.45
C ALA A 98 6.16 -15.74 17.58
N THR A 99 6.06 -14.78 16.68
CA THR A 99 5.00 -13.75 16.71
C THR A 99 4.53 -13.42 15.31
N ARG A 100 3.30 -12.90 15.19
CA ARG A 100 2.76 -12.39 13.91
C ARG A 100 3.65 -11.31 13.30
N THR A 101 4.27 -10.47 14.12
CA THR A 101 5.18 -9.41 13.63
C THR A 101 6.40 -10.02 12.94
N LEU A 102 7.08 -10.99 13.55
CA LEU A 102 8.24 -11.64 12.94
C LEU A 102 7.89 -12.36 11.63
N LEU A 103 6.69 -12.93 11.56
CA LEU A 103 6.16 -13.52 10.34
C LEU A 103 5.97 -12.46 9.24
N LEU A 104 5.35 -11.33 9.58
CA LEU A 104 5.14 -10.23 8.64
C LEU A 104 6.47 -9.60 8.19
N ASP A 105 7.45 -9.48 9.08
CA ASP A 105 8.79 -8.97 8.75
C ASP A 105 9.49 -9.87 7.73
N ASP A 106 9.37 -11.21 7.85
CA ASP A 106 9.91 -12.13 6.84
C ASP A 106 9.23 -11.97 5.48
N ILE A 107 7.90 -11.84 5.47
CA ILE A 107 7.14 -11.60 4.24
C ILE A 107 7.56 -10.28 3.60
N ALA A 108 7.59 -9.18 4.37
CA ALA A 108 7.99 -7.86 3.88
C ALA A 108 9.39 -7.90 3.27
N ARG A 109 10.36 -8.51 3.97
CA ARG A 109 11.73 -8.67 3.48
C ARG A 109 11.80 -9.40 2.14
N ARG A 110 11.02 -10.47 1.94
CA ARG A 110 11.01 -11.25 0.68
C ARG A 110 10.35 -10.50 -0.47
N ILE A 111 9.32 -9.71 -0.18
CA ILE A 111 8.68 -8.83 -1.17
C ILE A 111 9.66 -7.72 -1.58
N GLU A 112 10.33 -7.09 -0.62
CA GLU A 112 11.35 -6.06 -0.90
C GLU A 112 12.54 -6.61 -1.67
N ALA A 113 12.93 -7.87 -1.42
CA ALA A 113 13.93 -8.59 -2.19
C ALA A 113 13.49 -8.93 -3.63
N GLY A 114 12.20 -8.76 -3.94
CA GLY A 114 11.65 -8.98 -5.27
C GLY A 114 11.30 -10.44 -5.59
N GLU A 115 11.21 -11.31 -4.59
CA GLU A 115 10.99 -12.76 -4.79
C GLU A 115 9.64 -13.08 -5.45
N VAL A 116 8.64 -12.20 -5.26
CA VAL A 116 7.23 -12.43 -5.65
C VAL A 116 6.56 -11.24 -6.35
N ASN A 117 7.33 -10.23 -6.80
CA ASN A 117 6.75 -8.94 -7.25
C ASN A 117 5.77 -9.06 -8.43
N ARG A 118 5.99 -9.99 -9.34
CA ARG A 118 5.12 -10.16 -10.52
C ARG A 118 3.80 -10.79 -10.11
N GLU A 119 3.86 -11.82 -9.28
CA GLU A 119 2.71 -12.58 -8.80
C GLU A 119 1.83 -11.75 -7.86
N LEU A 120 2.42 -10.78 -7.14
CA LEU A 120 1.66 -9.83 -6.31
C LEU A 120 0.72 -8.91 -7.11
N LEU A 121 0.99 -8.71 -8.41
CA LEU A 121 0.14 -7.88 -9.28
C LEU A 121 -1.14 -8.60 -9.68
N ASP A 122 -1.12 -9.93 -9.67
CA ASP A 122 -2.20 -10.80 -10.14
C ASP A 122 -2.96 -11.47 -8.96
N LEU A 123 -2.81 -10.95 -7.74
CA LEU A 123 -3.52 -11.48 -6.58
C LEU A 123 -5.04 -11.27 -6.71
N PRO A 124 -5.85 -12.25 -6.28
CA PRO A 124 -7.30 -12.12 -6.31
C PRO A 124 -7.76 -11.09 -5.26
N ASP A 125 -8.86 -10.41 -5.58
CA ASP A 125 -9.56 -9.56 -4.61
C ASP A 125 -10.11 -10.39 -3.45
N TRP A 126 -10.07 -9.81 -2.26
CA TRP A 126 -10.74 -10.35 -1.09
C TRP A 126 -12.21 -9.91 -1.09
N ASP A 127 -13.12 -10.87 -1.29
CA ASP A 127 -14.57 -10.63 -1.43
C ASP A 127 -15.35 -10.71 -0.10
N GLN A 128 -14.74 -11.24 0.96
CA GLN A 128 -15.42 -11.42 2.24
C GLN A 128 -15.42 -10.12 3.05
N SER A 129 -16.50 -9.91 3.82
CA SER A 129 -16.59 -8.75 4.71
C SER A 129 -15.47 -8.81 5.74
N LEU A 130 -14.49 -7.92 5.59
CA LEU A 130 -13.55 -7.63 6.66
C LEU A 130 -14.39 -6.94 7.74
N GLY A 131 -14.42 -7.51 8.95
CA GLY A 131 -15.08 -6.87 10.09
C GLY A 131 -14.62 -5.41 10.23
N SER A 132 -15.29 -4.63 11.09
CA SER A 132 -15.14 -3.18 11.19
C SER A 132 -13.72 -2.65 11.54
N ASP A 133 -12.70 -3.50 11.55
CA ASP A 133 -11.38 -3.16 12.02
C ASP A 133 -10.24 -4.02 11.47
N LEU A 134 -9.95 -3.84 10.17
CA LEU A 134 -8.73 -4.38 9.57
C LEU A 134 -7.48 -3.67 10.10
N ASP A 135 -7.56 -2.33 10.23
CA ASP A 135 -6.42 -1.47 10.55
C ASP A 135 -5.97 -1.50 12.03
N ARG A 136 -6.80 -1.96 12.99
CA ARG A 136 -6.33 -2.26 14.36
C ARG A 136 -5.64 -3.63 14.49
N GLY A 137 -5.64 -4.45 13.44
CA GLY A 137 -4.90 -5.71 13.43
C GLY A 137 -3.38 -5.53 13.32
N THR A 138 -2.62 -6.61 13.55
CA THR A 138 -1.18 -6.64 13.28
C THR A 138 -0.93 -6.46 11.79
N HIS A 139 -0.14 -5.44 11.45
CA HIS A 139 0.17 -5.09 10.07
C HIS A 139 1.61 -4.59 9.93
N THR A 140 2.11 -4.63 8.70
CA THR A 140 3.38 -4.00 8.30
C THR A 140 3.22 -3.34 6.93
N ASP A 141 3.93 -2.25 6.70
CA ASP A 141 3.94 -1.55 5.41
C ASP A 141 5.17 -2.00 4.62
N VAL A 142 4.97 -2.27 3.33
CA VAL A 142 6.02 -2.76 2.42
C VAL A 142 6.09 -1.89 1.18
N SER A 143 7.31 -1.65 0.71
CA SER A 143 7.55 -0.90 -0.52
C SER A 143 8.10 -1.83 -1.60
N MET A 144 7.39 -1.91 -2.72
CA MET A 144 7.74 -2.78 -3.83
C MET A 144 8.15 -1.94 -5.03
N LYS A 145 9.30 -2.25 -5.64
CA LYS A 145 9.69 -1.65 -6.91
C LYS A 145 9.12 -2.46 -8.06
N LEU A 146 8.28 -1.83 -8.89
CA LEU A 146 7.89 -2.39 -10.18
C LEU A 146 9.13 -2.47 -11.08
N GLY A 147 9.49 -3.69 -11.47
CA GLY A 147 10.48 -3.91 -12.53
C GLY A 147 10.02 -3.27 -13.83
N ARG A 148 10.95 -2.73 -14.61
CA ARG A 148 10.69 -2.34 -16.00
C ARG A 148 10.68 -3.58 -16.89
#